data_AF-A0A9D6PDV3-F1
#
_entry.id   AF-A0A9D6PDV3-F1
#
_cell.length_a   1.000
_cell.length_b   1.000
_cell.length_c   1.000
_cell.angle_alpha   90.00
_cell.angle_beta   90.00
_cell.angle_gamma   90.00
#
_symmetry.space_group_name_H-M   'P 1'
#
loop_
_entity.id
_entity.type
_entity.pdbx_description
1 polymer ?
#
loop_
_entity_poly.entity_id
_entity_poly.type
_entity_poly.pdbx_seq_one_letter_code
_entity_poly.pdbx_strand_id
1 'polypeptide(L)'
;MKDLSIIIPTHNEQKNIEDLVKRIDLAINSTKQSYEIIFVDDHSTDQTAEVIEKLAQKYPIKFLTKKGKKGKAYSIIEGSHLADSDYILMIDSDLQYAPESIPSMLKEKERYGVIVAKRKVYKSTLFRRFASRFNSFVFGRLLFGLKTDVQSGLKLFRKEIIDHIDTSHVRAWSLDIPLLFTALELGYKIGSVDITFERRQSGQSKISFLHTTYDIVTGALSQKLAKRRVYYLKPQNNSSMKGAGLVHERKRFITHTVLHHGQSALITIARWQIFFLSFLFGLTVGGFLINPLETAIVVIAILSAVYFVDVLFSLYLTIKSLHSPPEIQASPSRTRPSKQRKITHLHYSLSFV
;
A
#
# COMPACT_ATOMS: atom_id res chain seq x y z
N MET A 1 3.40 -17.30 -5.73
CA MET A 1 2.70 -16.20 -5.05
C MET A 1 1.27 -16.59 -4.80
N LYS A 2 0.84 -16.44 -3.55
CA LYS A 2 -0.54 -16.67 -3.09
C LYS A 2 -1.39 -15.41 -3.30
N ASP A 3 -2.71 -15.58 -3.42
CA ASP A 3 -3.64 -14.45 -3.56
C ASP A 3 -3.94 -13.75 -2.23
N LEU A 4 -3.77 -14.46 -1.11
CA LEU A 4 -3.99 -13.95 0.25
C LEU A 4 -3.09 -14.61 1.30
N SER A 5 -2.44 -13.83 2.14
CA SER A 5 -1.77 -14.31 3.36
C SER A 5 -2.56 -13.87 4.60
N ILE A 6 -2.90 -14.81 5.48
CA ILE A 6 -3.73 -14.55 6.66
C ILE A 6 -2.87 -14.65 7.90
N ILE A 7 -2.62 -13.54 8.57
CA ILE A 7 -1.80 -13.50 9.78
C ILE A 7 -2.71 -13.58 11.01
N ILE A 8 -2.44 -14.56 11.86
CA ILE A 8 -3.19 -14.82 13.08
C ILE A 8 -2.23 -14.76 14.28
N PRO A 9 -2.18 -13.64 15.02
CA PRO A 9 -1.44 -13.56 16.26
C PRO A 9 -2.14 -14.39 17.34
N THR A 10 -1.41 -15.29 18.01
CA THR A 10 -1.97 -16.23 19.00
C THR A 10 -1.24 -16.15 20.35
N HIS A 11 -1.99 -16.28 21.44
CA HIS A 11 -1.44 -16.46 22.79
C HIS A 11 -2.46 -17.20 23.68
N ASN A 12 -2.20 -18.47 24.00
CA ASN A 12 -3.07 -19.36 24.78
C ASN A 12 -4.49 -19.50 24.21
N GLU A 13 -4.58 -19.96 22.97
CA GLU A 13 -5.81 -19.99 22.16
C GLU A 13 -6.13 -21.41 21.64
N GLN A 14 -5.58 -22.44 22.30
CA GLN A 14 -5.68 -23.85 21.88
C GLN A 14 -7.12 -24.32 21.59
N LYS A 15 -8.13 -23.74 22.26
CA LYS A 15 -9.55 -24.11 22.12
C LYS A 15 -10.21 -23.49 20.88
N ASN A 16 -9.66 -22.42 20.33
CA ASN A 16 -10.27 -21.65 19.26
C ASN A 16 -9.64 -21.92 17.88
N ILE A 17 -8.38 -22.35 17.86
CA ILE A 17 -7.59 -22.49 16.62
C ILE A 17 -8.23 -23.46 15.61
N GLU A 18 -8.70 -24.63 16.06
CA GLU A 18 -9.25 -25.64 15.14
C GLU A 18 -10.52 -25.14 14.43
N ASP A 19 -11.44 -24.52 15.16
CA ASP A 19 -12.66 -23.94 14.58
C ASP A 19 -12.33 -22.77 13.65
N LEU A 20 -11.40 -21.90 14.06
CA LEU A 20 -10.97 -20.75 13.26
C LEU A 20 -10.41 -21.19 11.91
N VAL A 21 -9.50 -22.18 11.89
CA VAL A 21 -8.89 -22.68 10.65
C VAL A 21 -9.95 -23.29 9.73
N LYS A 22 -10.87 -24.11 10.26
CA LYS A 22 -11.96 -24.71 9.48
C LYS A 22 -12.85 -23.64 8.85
N ARG A 23 -13.25 -22.62 9.62
CA ARG A 23 -14.10 -21.53 9.14
C ARG A 23 -13.41 -20.66 8.10
N ILE A 24 -12.11 -20.38 8.28
CA ILE A 24 -11.29 -19.66 7.28
C ILE A 24 -11.22 -20.45 5.97
N ASP A 25 -10.88 -21.74 6.04
CA ASP A 25 -10.78 -22.61 4.86
C ASP A 25 -12.10 -22.66 4.09
N LEU A 26 -13.22 -22.90 4.78
CA LEU A 26 -14.56 -22.90 4.17
C LEU A 26 -14.90 -21.55 3.52
N ALA A 27 -14.64 -20.44 4.22
CA ALA A 27 -14.93 -19.10 3.71
C ALA A 27 -14.13 -18.81 2.43
N ILE A 28 -12.85 -19.18 2.37
CA ILE A 28 -11.98 -18.85 1.24
C ILE A 28 -12.17 -19.80 0.07
N ASN A 29 -12.42 -21.08 0.31
CA ASN A 29 -12.68 -22.04 -0.77
C ASN A 29 -13.86 -21.61 -1.65
N SER A 30 -14.84 -20.88 -1.10
CA SER A 30 -15.93 -20.27 -1.87
C SER A 30 -15.49 -19.21 -2.91
N THR A 31 -14.30 -18.65 -2.75
CA THR A 31 -13.77 -17.55 -3.58
C THR A 31 -12.82 -18.00 -4.68
N LYS A 32 -12.41 -19.28 -4.68
CA LYS A 32 -11.39 -19.87 -5.58
C LYS A 32 -10.03 -19.14 -5.55
N GLN A 33 -9.72 -18.43 -4.47
CA GLN A 33 -8.41 -17.77 -4.29
C GLN A 33 -7.46 -18.69 -3.53
N SER A 34 -6.20 -18.70 -3.95
CA SER A 34 -5.13 -19.38 -3.23
C SER A 34 -4.77 -18.61 -1.96
N TYR A 35 -4.61 -19.32 -0.85
CA TYR A 35 -4.27 -18.67 0.43
C TYR A 35 -3.23 -19.44 1.22
N GLU A 36 -2.75 -18.79 2.26
CA GLU A 36 -1.97 -19.38 3.35
C GLU A 36 -2.39 -18.74 4.69
N ILE A 37 -2.23 -19.49 5.77
CA ILE A 37 -2.43 -19.02 7.14
C ILE A 37 -1.06 -18.97 7.81
N ILE A 38 -0.76 -17.87 8.49
CA ILE A 38 0.49 -17.65 9.20
C ILE A 38 0.13 -17.41 10.66
N PHE A 39 0.33 -18.44 11.47
CA PHE A 39 0.20 -18.32 12.91
C PHE A 39 1.49 -17.77 13.49
N VAL A 40 1.37 -16.72 14.32
CA VAL A 40 2.49 -16.14 15.06
C VAL A 40 2.20 -16.25 16.54
N ASP A 41 2.82 -17.24 17.18
CA ASP A 41 2.68 -17.51 18.59
C ASP A 41 3.49 -16.55 19.44
N ASP A 42 2.81 -15.87 20.35
CA ASP A 42 3.40 -14.87 21.24
C ASP A 42 3.73 -15.45 22.62
N HIS A 43 4.50 -16.55 22.65
CA HIS A 43 4.94 -17.22 23.88
C HIS A 43 3.77 -17.90 24.63
N SER A 44 2.97 -18.70 23.93
CA SER A 44 1.94 -19.50 24.59
C SER A 44 2.55 -20.48 25.59
N THR A 45 1.80 -20.74 26.67
CA THR A 45 2.17 -21.68 27.75
C THR A 45 1.24 -22.90 27.78
N ASP A 46 0.30 -22.99 26.85
CA ASP A 46 -0.65 -24.09 26.69
C ASP A 46 -0.34 -24.87 25.40
N GLN A 47 -1.23 -25.78 24.97
CA GLN A 47 -1.04 -26.64 23.80
C GLN A 47 -1.32 -25.93 22.46
N THR A 48 -1.33 -24.60 22.41
CA THR A 48 -1.59 -23.81 21.18
C THR A 48 -0.65 -24.23 20.05
N ALA A 49 0.66 -24.37 20.32
CA ALA A 49 1.65 -24.75 19.32
C ALA A 49 1.38 -26.15 18.73
N GLU A 50 1.17 -27.14 19.60
CA GLU A 50 0.90 -28.54 19.20
C GLU A 50 -0.36 -28.64 18.31
N VAL A 51 -1.41 -27.88 18.64
CA VAL A 51 -2.65 -27.84 17.86
C VAL A 51 -2.39 -27.24 16.47
N ILE A 52 -1.61 -26.17 16.37
CA ILE A 52 -1.28 -25.54 15.08
C ILE A 52 -0.45 -26.48 14.21
N GLU A 53 0.57 -27.12 14.77
CA GLU A 53 1.44 -28.06 14.04
C GLU A 53 0.65 -29.24 13.47
N LYS A 54 -0.29 -29.80 14.24
CA LYS A 54 -1.18 -30.85 13.76
C LYS A 54 -2.06 -30.37 12.60
N LEU A 55 -2.60 -29.15 12.67
CA LEU A 55 -3.43 -28.59 11.60
C LEU A 55 -2.62 -28.25 10.34
N ALA A 56 -1.33 -27.94 10.48
CA ALA A 56 -0.45 -27.66 9.34
C ALA A 56 -0.22 -28.86 8.43
N GLN A 57 -0.49 -30.08 8.90
CA GLN A 57 -0.49 -31.28 8.07
C GLN A 57 -1.67 -31.34 7.09
N LYS A 58 -2.74 -30.58 7.34
CA LYS A 58 -4.00 -30.62 6.57
C LYS A 58 -4.31 -29.32 5.82
N TYR A 59 -3.89 -28.18 6.35
CA TYR A 59 -4.20 -26.85 5.83
C TYR A 59 -2.91 -26.12 5.43
N PRO A 60 -2.95 -25.11 4.53
CA PRO A 60 -1.77 -24.36 4.10
C PRO A 60 -1.30 -23.39 5.20
N ILE A 61 -0.76 -23.94 6.29
CA ILE A 61 -0.35 -23.19 7.49
C ILE A 61 1.18 -23.09 7.56
N LYS A 62 1.66 -21.88 7.83
CA LYS A 62 2.99 -21.58 8.34
C LYS A 62 2.87 -21.25 9.83
N PHE A 63 3.79 -21.77 10.63
CA PHE A 63 3.83 -21.53 12.06
C PHE A 63 5.14 -20.87 12.47
N LEU A 64 5.05 -19.80 13.26
CA LEU A 64 6.19 -19.10 13.83
C LEU A 64 5.99 -18.94 15.34
N THR A 65 6.92 -19.43 16.14
CA THR A 65 7.04 -19.06 17.55
C THR A 65 7.92 -17.82 17.67
N LYS A 66 7.35 -16.71 18.13
CA LYS A 66 8.05 -15.45 18.28
C LYS A 66 9.10 -15.55 19.39
N LYS A 67 10.33 -15.11 19.08
CA LYS A 67 11.43 -14.97 20.06
C LYS A 67 11.57 -13.54 20.61
N GLY A 68 10.94 -12.57 19.92
CA GLY A 68 11.08 -11.14 20.19
C GLY A 68 10.12 -10.59 21.25
N LYS A 69 9.73 -9.33 21.08
CA LYS A 69 8.88 -8.60 22.04
C LYS A 69 7.45 -9.14 22.05
N LYS A 70 6.86 -9.25 23.25
CA LYS A 70 5.43 -9.54 23.41
C LYS A 70 4.54 -8.41 22.90
N GLY A 71 3.43 -8.77 22.27
CA GLY A 71 2.45 -7.85 21.70
C GLY A 71 1.96 -8.25 20.31
N LYS A 72 0.65 -8.08 20.09
CA LYS A 72 -0.05 -8.33 18.82
C LYS A 72 0.56 -7.56 17.65
N ALA A 73 0.94 -6.31 17.85
CA ALA A 73 1.53 -5.47 16.81
C ALA A 73 2.82 -6.09 16.24
N TYR A 74 3.71 -6.57 17.12
CA TYR A 74 4.96 -7.22 16.72
C TYR A 74 4.69 -8.55 16.03
N SER A 75 3.73 -9.33 16.52
CA SER A 75 3.34 -10.59 15.87
C SER A 75 2.83 -10.39 14.44
N ILE A 76 2.05 -9.34 14.19
CA ILE A 76 1.57 -9.03 12.83
C ILE A 76 2.71 -8.57 11.92
N ILE A 77 3.63 -7.74 12.44
CA ILE A 77 4.81 -7.31 11.67
C ILE A 77 5.67 -8.51 11.29
N GLU A 78 6.04 -9.36 12.26
CA GLU A 78 6.82 -10.58 11.98
C GLU A 78 6.11 -11.53 11.01
N GLY A 79 4.80 -11.73 11.18
CA GLY A 79 4.00 -12.54 10.25
C GLY A 79 3.99 -11.98 8.83
N SER A 80 4.04 -10.65 8.66
CA SER A 80 4.03 -10.01 7.35
C SER A 80 5.31 -10.25 6.55
N HIS A 81 6.43 -10.47 7.23
CA HIS A 81 7.68 -10.87 6.58
C HIS A 81 7.64 -12.29 6.02
N LEU A 82 6.81 -13.18 6.58
CA LEU A 82 6.62 -14.56 6.10
C LEU A 82 5.56 -14.71 5.00
N ALA A 83 4.79 -13.65 4.75
CA ALA A 83 3.69 -13.62 3.78
C ALA A 83 4.20 -13.66 2.32
N ASP A 84 3.66 -14.58 1.52
CA ASP A 84 3.91 -14.75 0.07
C ASP A 84 2.77 -14.18 -0.80
N SER A 85 2.09 -13.14 -0.31
CA SER A 85 1.00 -12.47 -1.01
C SER A 85 1.11 -10.96 -0.96
N ASP A 86 0.60 -10.29 -2.00
CA ASP A 86 0.42 -8.85 -2.04
C ASP A 86 -0.71 -8.37 -1.12
N TYR A 87 -1.60 -9.26 -0.69
CA TYR A 87 -2.69 -8.96 0.23
C TYR A 87 -2.51 -9.71 1.54
N ILE A 88 -2.58 -8.96 2.63
CA ILE A 88 -2.52 -9.47 3.99
C ILE A 88 -3.87 -9.27 4.66
N LEU A 89 -4.43 -10.34 5.20
CA LEU A 89 -5.53 -10.28 6.15
C LEU A 89 -4.97 -10.51 7.56
N MET A 90 -5.25 -9.62 8.50
CA MET A 90 -5.08 -9.93 9.91
C MET A 90 -6.42 -10.27 10.54
N ILE A 91 -6.46 -11.28 11.41
CA ILE A 91 -7.65 -11.69 12.16
C ILE A 91 -7.25 -12.13 13.58
N ASP A 92 -8.04 -11.74 14.58
CA ASP A 92 -7.85 -12.21 15.96
C ASP A 92 -8.21 -13.70 16.09
N SER A 93 -7.49 -14.42 16.95
CA SER A 93 -7.65 -15.86 17.15
C SER A 93 -8.82 -16.27 18.05
N ASP A 94 -9.58 -15.33 18.60
CA ASP A 94 -10.59 -15.55 19.64
C ASP A 94 -12.04 -15.76 19.11
N LEU A 95 -12.16 -15.96 17.79
CA LEU A 95 -13.42 -16.17 17.05
C LEU A 95 -14.46 -15.03 17.13
N GLN A 96 -14.10 -13.86 17.67
CA GLN A 96 -15.03 -12.73 17.71
C GLN A 96 -15.34 -12.15 16.32
N TYR A 97 -14.39 -12.28 15.40
CA TYR A 97 -14.51 -11.87 14.01
C TYR A 97 -14.85 -13.09 13.15
N ALA A 98 -16.05 -13.08 12.57
CA ALA A 98 -16.54 -14.13 11.69
C ALA A 98 -15.70 -14.23 10.39
N PRO A 99 -14.95 -15.33 10.16
CA PRO A 99 -14.19 -15.54 8.93
C PRO A 99 -15.05 -15.53 7.66
N GLU A 100 -16.35 -15.78 7.78
CA GLU A 100 -17.33 -15.71 6.69
C GLU A 100 -17.44 -14.32 6.05
N SER A 101 -16.88 -13.30 6.70
CA SER A 101 -16.81 -11.94 6.16
C SER A 101 -15.66 -11.73 5.15
N ILE A 102 -14.66 -12.63 5.13
CA ILE A 102 -13.46 -12.52 4.29
C ILE A 102 -13.82 -12.39 2.79
N PRO A 103 -14.73 -13.20 2.21
CA PRO A 103 -15.12 -13.07 0.81
C PRO A 103 -15.62 -11.68 0.43
N SER A 104 -16.40 -11.04 1.31
CA SER A 104 -16.91 -9.68 1.08
C SER A 104 -15.80 -8.63 1.12
N MET A 105 -14.79 -8.82 1.98
CA MET A 105 -13.61 -7.95 2.00
C MET A 105 -12.77 -8.13 0.73
N LEU A 106 -12.59 -9.38 0.27
CA LEU A 106 -11.83 -9.67 -0.95
C LEU A 106 -12.44 -9.03 -2.21
N LYS A 107 -13.78 -8.91 -2.28
CA LYS A 107 -14.46 -8.20 -3.40
C LYS A 107 -14.08 -6.73 -3.53
N GLU A 108 -13.70 -6.10 -2.42
CA GLU A 108 -13.38 -4.66 -2.39
C GLU A 108 -11.86 -4.40 -2.44
N LYS A 109 -11.02 -5.44 -2.48
CA LYS A 109 -9.55 -5.35 -2.31
C LYS A 109 -8.83 -4.49 -3.35
N GLU A 110 -9.40 -4.34 -4.54
CA GLU A 110 -8.83 -3.48 -5.59
C GLU A 110 -9.19 -1.99 -5.42
N ARG A 111 -10.28 -1.69 -4.70
CA ARG A 111 -10.78 -0.31 -4.54
C ARG A 111 -10.10 0.45 -3.41
N TYR A 112 -9.56 -0.28 -2.44
CA TYR A 112 -9.02 0.26 -1.20
C TYR A 112 -7.65 -0.34 -0.90
N GLY A 113 -6.75 0.45 -0.30
CA GLY A 113 -5.49 -0.10 0.21
C GLY A 113 -5.65 -0.82 1.53
N VAL A 114 -6.65 -0.41 2.34
CA VAL A 114 -7.03 -1.07 3.60
C VAL A 114 -8.56 -1.16 3.67
N ILE A 115 -9.06 -2.32 4.08
CA ILE A 115 -10.47 -2.59 4.34
C ILE A 115 -10.59 -3.01 5.79
N VAL A 116 -11.38 -2.26 6.53
CA VAL A 116 -11.60 -2.47 7.96
C VAL A 116 -12.94 -3.18 8.16
N ALA A 117 -12.94 -4.30 8.89
CA ALA A 117 -14.18 -4.91 9.29
C ALA A 117 -14.87 -4.04 10.34
N LYS A 118 -16.05 -3.53 10.01
CA LYS A 118 -16.82 -2.62 10.86
C LYS A 118 -17.87 -3.42 11.61
N ARG A 119 -17.76 -3.44 12.93
CA ARG A 119 -18.68 -4.19 13.80
C ARG A 119 -20.08 -3.57 13.72
N LYS A 120 -21.09 -4.34 13.31
CA LYS A 120 -22.49 -3.96 13.54
C LYS A 120 -22.74 -3.90 15.04
N VAL A 121 -23.38 -2.82 15.50
CA VAL A 121 -23.56 -2.53 16.93
C VAL A 121 -24.30 -3.68 17.62
N TYR A 122 -23.62 -4.39 18.53
CA TYR A 122 -24.23 -5.34 19.47
C TYR A 122 -24.84 -4.61 20.66
N LYS A 123 -25.80 -5.24 21.35
CA LYS A 123 -26.40 -4.75 22.62
C LYS A 123 -25.34 -4.63 23.71
N SER A 124 -24.68 -3.48 23.80
CA SER A 124 -23.81 -3.09 24.92
C SER A 124 -24.47 -2.01 25.77
N THR A 125 -24.15 -1.96 27.06
CA THR A 125 -24.56 -0.89 27.99
C THR A 125 -24.29 0.50 27.39
N LEU A 126 -25.20 1.46 27.60
CA LEU A 126 -25.16 2.80 26.99
C LEU A 126 -23.80 3.51 27.20
N PHE A 127 -23.16 3.30 28.36
CA PHE A 127 -21.85 3.86 28.68
C PHE A 127 -20.72 3.31 27.80
N ARG A 128 -20.65 1.99 27.59
CA ARG A 128 -19.67 1.36 26.69
C ARG A 128 -19.89 1.79 25.24
N ARG A 129 -21.15 2.01 24.84
CA ARG A 129 -21.52 2.56 23.52
C ARG A 129 -21.07 4.01 23.36
N PHE A 130 -21.19 4.83 24.41
CA PHE A 130 -20.73 6.21 24.41
C PHE A 130 -19.21 6.30 24.36
N ALA A 131 -18.48 5.58 25.22
CA ALA A 131 -17.02 5.55 25.22
C ALA A 131 -16.45 5.05 23.88
N SER A 132 -17.03 3.99 23.30
CA SER A 132 -16.62 3.48 21.98
C SER A 132 -16.90 4.49 20.85
N ARG A 133 -18.05 5.18 20.88
CA ARG A 133 -18.38 6.24 19.91
C ARG A 133 -17.52 7.47 20.08
N PHE A 134 -17.20 7.86 21.31
CA PHE A 134 -16.33 8.99 21.60
C PHE A 134 -14.90 8.72 21.15
N ASN A 135 -14.34 7.55 21.48
CA ASN A 135 -13.04 7.11 20.97
C ASN A 135 -13.05 7.05 19.43
N SER A 136 -14.05 6.43 18.81
CA SER A 136 -14.11 6.37 17.34
C SER A 136 -14.26 7.75 16.69
N PHE A 137 -14.95 8.69 17.34
CA PHE A 137 -15.14 10.06 16.85
C PHE A 137 -13.87 10.91 17.01
N VAL A 138 -13.24 10.88 18.18
CA VAL A 138 -12.02 11.64 18.46
C VAL A 138 -10.83 11.04 17.70
N PHE A 139 -10.61 9.72 17.77
CA PHE A 139 -9.45 9.08 17.14
C PHE A 139 -9.60 8.90 15.64
N GLY A 140 -10.79 8.50 15.17
CA GLY A 140 -11.04 8.34 13.74
C GLY A 140 -11.16 9.69 13.05
N ARG A 141 -12.13 10.51 13.47
CA ARG A 141 -12.57 11.68 12.70
C ARG A 141 -11.74 12.95 12.98
N LEU A 142 -11.33 13.19 14.22
CA LEU A 142 -10.61 14.42 14.60
C LEU A 142 -9.11 14.37 14.25
N LEU A 143 -8.46 13.21 14.45
CA LEU A 143 -7.01 13.08 14.22
C LEU A 143 -6.65 12.68 12.78
N PHE A 144 -7.40 11.76 12.16
CA PHE A 144 -7.02 11.16 10.87
C PHE A 144 -8.09 11.22 9.76
N GLY A 145 -9.29 11.75 10.06
CA GLY A 145 -10.41 11.79 9.10
C GLY A 145 -11.01 10.42 8.76
N LEU A 146 -10.65 9.39 9.51
CA LEU A 146 -11.11 8.00 9.35
C LEU A 146 -12.55 7.88 9.86
N LYS A 147 -13.44 7.38 9.00
CA LYS A 147 -14.85 7.11 9.35
C LYS A 147 -15.06 5.67 9.86
N THR A 148 -13.98 4.93 10.03
CA THR A 148 -13.96 3.47 10.22
C THR A 148 -13.42 3.10 11.60
N ASP A 149 -13.78 1.89 12.05
CA ASP A 149 -13.43 1.37 13.37
C ASP A 149 -11.93 1.05 13.46
N VAL A 150 -11.16 1.99 14.00
CA VAL A 150 -9.69 1.90 14.06
C VAL A 150 -9.23 0.63 14.74
N GLN A 151 -9.91 0.18 15.81
CA GLN A 151 -9.49 -0.94 16.66
C GLN A 151 -10.07 -2.30 16.23
N SER A 152 -10.43 -2.44 14.94
CA SER A 152 -10.92 -3.73 14.43
C SER A 152 -9.81 -4.78 14.38
N GLY A 153 -10.07 -5.96 14.93
CA GLY A 153 -9.19 -7.12 14.87
C GLY A 153 -9.16 -7.82 13.51
N LEU A 154 -10.07 -7.45 12.60
CA LEU A 154 -10.12 -7.97 11.23
C LEU A 154 -9.89 -6.84 10.22
N LYS A 155 -8.76 -6.89 9.51
CA LYS A 155 -8.42 -5.95 8.43
C LYS A 155 -7.74 -6.64 7.27
N LEU A 156 -8.11 -6.27 6.05
CA LEU A 156 -7.46 -6.68 4.80
C LEU A 156 -6.69 -5.49 4.24
N PHE A 157 -5.42 -5.64 3.89
CA PHE A 157 -4.59 -4.55 3.39
C PHE A 157 -3.53 -5.03 2.40
N ARG A 158 -2.99 -4.10 1.59
CA ARG A 158 -1.86 -4.38 0.72
C ARG A 158 -0.57 -4.53 1.54
N LYS A 159 0.21 -5.57 1.26
CA LYS A 159 1.49 -5.86 1.94
C LYS A 159 2.46 -4.68 1.90
N GLU A 160 2.52 -3.95 0.77
CA GLU A 160 3.39 -2.78 0.65
C GLU A 160 3.13 -1.71 1.73
N ILE A 161 1.93 -1.66 2.32
CA ILE A 161 1.60 -0.66 3.35
C ILE A 161 2.34 -0.98 4.64
N ILE A 162 2.34 -2.24 5.08
CA ILE A 162 3.05 -2.64 6.30
C ILE A 162 4.56 -2.58 6.13
N ASP A 163 5.06 -2.83 4.92
CA ASP A 163 6.50 -2.71 4.58
C ASP A 163 7.04 -1.29 4.73
N HIS A 164 6.17 -0.27 4.67
CA HIS A 164 6.55 1.14 4.85
C HIS A 164 6.30 1.68 6.27
N ILE A 165 5.78 0.84 7.19
CA ILE A 165 5.57 1.27 8.57
C ILE A 165 6.92 1.37 9.28
N ASP A 166 7.17 2.53 9.89
CA ASP A 166 8.29 2.70 10.81
C ASP A 166 8.01 1.98 12.14
N THR A 167 8.69 0.86 12.34
CA THR A 167 8.50 0.00 13.51
C THR A 167 9.10 0.58 14.79
N SER A 168 9.94 1.62 14.72
CA SER A 168 10.62 2.20 15.89
C SER A 168 9.66 2.80 16.93
N HIS A 169 8.49 3.26 16.48
CA HIS A 169 7.46 3.86 17.33
C HIS A 169 6.25 2.95 17.56
N VAL A 170 6.25 1.74 17.00
CA VAL A 170 5.16 0.78 17.18
C VAL A 170 5.27 0.16 18.58
N ARG A 171 4.18 0.21 19.34
CA ARG A 171 4.04 -0.45 20.64
C ARG A 171 3.22 -1.72 20.49
N ALA A 172 3.21 -2.55 21.53
CA ALA A 172 2.60 -3.90 21.53
C ALA A 172 1.17 -4.00 20.97
N TRP A 173 0.36 -2.94 21.07
CA TRP A 173 -1.06 -2.93 20.68
C TRP A 173 -1.44 -1.79 19.73
N SER A 174 -0.47 -1.04 19.21
CA SER A 174 -0.74 0.23 18.52
C SER A 174 -0.65 0.18 16.99
N LEU A 175 -0.48 -1.00 16.36
CA LEU A 175 -0.25 -1.14 14.91
C LEU A 175 -1.35 -0.53 14.04
N ASP A 176 -2.60 -0.51 14.51
CA ASP A 176 -3.74 -0.05 13.73
C ASP A 176 -3.60 1.39 13.24
N ILE A 177 -3.06 2.28 14.08
CA ILE A 177 -2.88 3.69 13.73
C ILE A 177 -1.78 3.84 12.66
N PRO A 178 -0.55 3.34 12.86
CA PRO A 178 0.48 3.36 11.83
C PRO A 178 0.05 2.73 10.53
N LEU A 179 -0.69 1.61 10.57
CA LEU A 179 -1.17 0.95 9.36
C LEU A 179 -2.12 1.84 8.56
N LEU A 180 -3.15 2.40 9.22
CA LEU A 180 -4.14 3.25 8.55
C LEU A 180 -3.53 4.59 8.12
N PHE A 181 -2.63 5.16 8.92
CA PHE A 181 -1.94 6.40 8.59
C PHE A 181 -1.01 6.23 7.38
N THR A 182 -0.16 5.20 7.39
CA THR A 182 0.75 4.89 6.28
C THR A 182 -0.02 4.61 5.00
N ALA A 183 -1.18 3.93 5.07
CA ALA A 183 -2.06 3.76 3.92
C ALA A 183 -2.49 5.10 3.31
N LEU A 184 -2.92 6.06 4.15
CA LEU A 184 -3.29 7.40 3.68
C LEU A 184 -2.10 8.16 3.10
N GLU A 185 -0.92 8.05 3.71
CA GLU A 185 0.30 8.69 3.22
C GLU A 185 0.78 8.14 1.87
N LEU A 186 0.59 6.84 1.65
CA LEU A 186 0.82 6.16 0.37
C LEU A 186 -0.24 6.51 -0.71
N GLY A 187 -1.26 7.30 -0.36
CA GLY A 187 -2.32 7.72 -1.27
C GLY A 187 -3.48 6.72 -1.41
N TYR A 188 -3.53 5.70 -0.56
CA TYR A 188 -4.61 4.73 -0.55
C TYR A 188 -5.89 5.26 0.10
N LYS A 189 -7.03 4.74 -0.37
CA LYS A 189 -8.32 4.90 0.29
C LYS A 189 -8.53 3.79 1.30
N ILE A 190 -9.25 4.11 2.38
CA ILE A 190 -9.64 3.17 3.42
C ILE A 190 -11.13 2.87 3.28
N GLY A 191 -11.45 1.60 3.11
CA GLY A 191 -12.82 1.09 3.01
C GLY A 191 -13.27 0.41 4.31
N SER A 192 -14.54 0.06 4.37
CA SER A 192 -15.07 -0.81 5.42
C SER A 192 -16.15 -1.73 4.91
N VAL A 193 -16.17 -2.94 5.46
CA VAL A 193 -17.24 -3.92 5.25
C VAL A 193 -17.90 -4.15 6.61
N ASP A 194 -19.22 -4.06 6.66
CA ASP A 194 -19.96 -4.34 7.89
C ASP A 194 -19.93 -5.84 8.18
N ILE A 195 -19.61 -6.20 9.42
CA ILE A 195 -19.52 -7.59 9.87
C ILE A 195 -20.38 -7.85 11.11
N THR A 196 -20.77 -9.10 11.28
CA THR A 196 -21.31 -9.61 12.54
C THR A 196 -20.16 -9.81 13.53
N PHE A 197 -20.32 -9.30 14.76
CA PHE A 197 -19.32 -9.41 15.82
C PHE A 197 -19.89 -10.29 16.94
N GLU A 198 -19.26 -11.43 17.18
CA GLU A 198 -19.73 -12.42 18.15
C GLU A 198 -19.16 -12.16 19.56
N ARG A 199 -19.82 -12.70 20.59
CA ARG A 199 -19.22 -12.74 21.93
C ARG A 199 -18.06 -13.73 21.91
N ARG A 200 -17.01 -13.41 22.65
CA ARG A 200 -15.88 -14.33 22.86
C ARG A 200 -16.43 -15.65 23.42
N GLN A 201 -16.13 -16.75 22.76
CA GLN A 201 -16.60 -18.07 23.18
C GLN A 201 -15.76 -18.65 24.33
N SER A 202 -14.47 -18.29 24.42
CA SER A 202 -13.57 -18.73 25.49
C SER A 202 -12.44 -17.72 25.80
N GLY A 203 -11.97 -17.66 27.04
CA GLY A 203 -10.83 -16.82 27.47
C GLY A 203 -11.17 -15.48 28.15
N GLN A 204 -10.25 -14.95 28.97
CA GLN A 204 -10.40 -13.68 29.69
C GLN A 204 -9.85 -12.47 28.89
N SER A 205 -10.43 -11.29 29.07
CA SER A 205 -9.92 -10.04 28.48
C SER A 205 -8.68 -9.56 29.24
N LYS A 206 -7.50 -9.65 28.62
CA LYS A 206 -6.21 -9.27 29.24
C LYS A 206 -5.81 -7.80 29.01
N ILE A 207 -6.68 -6.99 28.38
CA ILE A 207 -6.33 -5.62 27.96
C ILE A 207 -6.82 -4.60 29.00
N SER A 208 -5.88 -3.83 29.57
CA SER A 208 -6.19 -2.66 30.39
C SER A 208 -6.60 -1.48 29.48
N PHE A 209 -7.83 -0.99 29.66
CA PHE A 209 -8.44 0.03 28.81
C PHE A 209 -7.67 1.37 28.82
N LEU A 210 -7.18 1.77 30.00
CA LEU A 210 -6.51 3.07 30.18
C LEU A 210 -5.13 3.11 29.51
N HIS A 211 -4.30 2.08 29.73
CA HIS A 211 -2.97 2.00 29.13
C HIS A 211 -3.03 1.94 27.60
N THR A 212 -3.95 1.14 27.07
CA THR A 212 -4.15 1.01 25.62
C THR A 212 -4.57 2.33 24.98
N THR A 213 -5.43 3.10 25.67
CA THR A 213 -5.87 4.41 25.19
C THR A 213 -4.69 5.39 25.16
N TYR A 214 -3.84 5.42 26.19
CA TYR A 214 -2.66 6.28 26.22
C TYR A 214 -1.64 5.95 25.11
N ASP A 215 -1.39 4.66 24.85
CA ASP A 215 -0.50 4.22 23.78
C ASP A 215 -0.99 4.67 22.40
N ILE A 216 -2.28 4.57 22.17
CA ILE A 216 -2.92 5.00 20.92
C ILE A 216 -2.82 6.51 20.76
N VAL A 217 -3.10 7.29 21.83
CA VAL A 217 -3.03 8.75 21.81
C VAL A 217 -1.62 9.23 21.49
N THR A 218 -0.64 8.71 22.22
CA THR A 218 0.77 9.14 22.08
C THR A 218 1.35 8.72 20.73
N GLY A 219 1.03 7.51 20.25
CA GLY A 219 1.42 7.06 18.91
C GLY A 219 0.81 7.92 17.80
N ALA A 220 -0.48 8.25 17.92
CA ALA A 220 -1.17 9.11 16.96
C ALA A 220 -0.59 10.53 16.89
N LEU A 221 -0.30 11.13 18.05
CA LEU A 221 0.26 12.47 18.14
C LEU A 221 1.69 12.51 17.57
N SER A 222 2.51 11.52 17.91
CA SER A 222 3.87 11.38 17.39
C SER A 222 3.88 11.29 15.86
N GLN A 223 2.98 10.49 15.26
CA GLN A 223 2.86 10.41 13.80
C GLN A 223 2.40 11.71 13.15
N LYS A 224 1.45 12.43 13.77
CA LYS A 224 0.98 13.72 13.21
C LYS A 224 2.06 14.79 13.21
N LEU A 225 2.97 14.75 14.18
CA LEU A 225 4.09 15.68 14.30
C LEU A 225 5.32 15.25 13.50
N ALA A 226 5.36 14.00 13.01
CA ALA A 226 6.45 13.51 12.18
C ALA A 226 6.50 14.27 10.85
N LYS A 227 7.71 14.61 10.39
CA LYS A 227 7.92 15.25 9.08
C LYS A 227 7.35 14.35 7.98
N ARG A 228 6.64 14.95 7.01
CA ARG A 228 6.12 14.24 5.83
C ARG A 228 7.25 13.50 5.14
N ARG A 229 7.10 12.18 5.01
CA ARG A 229 8.10 11.30 4.40
C ARG A 229 7.86 11.16 2.91
N VAL A 230 8.94 10.95 2.16
CA VAL A 230 8.88 10.46 0.78
C VAL A 230 8.96 8.94 0.86
N TYR A 231 7.99 8.26 0.27
CA TYR A 231 7.95 6.80 0.23
C TYR A 231 8.43 6.33 -1.14
N TYR A 232 9.38 5.40 -1.18
CA TYR A 232 9.88 4.83 -2.44
C TYR A 232 9.12 3.55 -2.76
N LEU A 233 8.45 3.51 -3.90
CA LEU A 233 7.74 2.34 -4.39
C LEU A 233 8.72 1.43 -5.13
N LYS A 234 8.75 0.16 -4.74
CA LYS A 234 9.55 -0.86 -5.43
C LYS A 234 8.93 -1.23 -6.78
N PRO A 235 9.74 -1.61 -7.80
CA PRO A 235 9.21 -2.13 -9.05
C PRO A 235 8.42 -3.42 -8.82
N GLN A 236 7.44 -3.68 -9.70
CA GLN A 236 6.65 -4.93 -9.66
C GLN A 236 7.50 -6.18 -9.93
N ASN A 237 8.60 -6.03 -10.69
CA ASN A 237 9.52 -7.10 -10.99
C ASN A 237 10.95 -6.54 -11.00
N ASN A 238 11.93 -7.32 -10.54
CA ASN A 238 13.34 -6.92 -10.54
C ASN A 238 13.88 -6.63 -11.95
N SER A 239 13.27 -7.21 -12.99
CA SER A 239 13.71 -7.04 -14.38
C SER A 239 13.21 -5.76 -15.07
N SER A 240 12.32 -4.98 -14.44
CA SER A 240 11.69 -3.82 -15.09
C SER A 240 11.35 -2.73 -14.07
N MET A 241 11.49 -1.47 -14.45
CA MET A 241 11.10 -0.35 -13.59
C MET A 241 9.58 -0.15 -13.48
N LYS A 242 8.76 -0.89 -14.22
CA LYS A 242 7.30 -0.81 -14.16
C LYS A 242 6.80 -0.92 -12.71
N GLY A 243 6.09 0.12 -12.26
CA GLY A 243 5.55 0.19 -10.89
C GLY A 243 6.49 0.83 -9.87
N ALA A 244 7.77 0.99 -10.17
CA ALA A 244 8.69 1.74 -9.32
C ALA A 244 8.34 3.22 -9.33
N GLY A 245 8.61 3.92 -8.22
CA GLY A 245 8.23 5.31 -8.13
C GLY A 245 8.44 5.90 -6.75
N LEU A 246 7.79 7.04 -6.51
CA LEU A 246 7.76 7.68 -5.20
C LEU A 246 6.37 8.18 -4.87
N VAL A 247 6.07 8.25 -3.57
CA VAL A 247 4.88 8.91 -3.06
C VAL A 247 5.32 10.13 -2.27
N HIS A 248 4.77 11.28 -2.65
CA HIS A 248 4.95 12.53 -1.94
C HIS A 248 3.58 13.22 -1.80
N GLU A 249 3.27 13.69 -0.60
CA GLU A 249 1.98 14.33 -0.27
C GLU A 249 0.74 13.52 -0.71
N ARG A 250 0.77 12.20 -0.51
CA ARG A 250 -0.31 11.27 -0.89
C ARG A 250 -0.56 11.16 -2.40
N LYS A 251 0.33 11.73 -3.22
CA LYS A 251 0.32 11.56 -4.68
C LYS A 251 1.38 10.54 -5.06
N ARG A 252 1.01 9.56 -5.89
CA ARG A 252 1.90 8.51 -6.39
C ARG A 252 2.46 8.93 -7.74
N PHE A 253 3.78 8.94 -7.86
CA PHE A 253 4.53 9.18 -9.09
C PHE A 253 5.13 7.84 -9.52
N ILE A 254 4.45 7.15 -10.44
CA ILE A 254 4.79 5.78 -10.82
C ILE A 254 5.40 5.79 -12.22
N THR A 255 6.51 5.07 -12.37
CA THR A 255 7.16 4.86 -13.66
C THR A 255 6.48 3.72 -14.42
N HIS A 256 6.21 3.97 -15.70
CA HIS A 256 5.59 3.00 -16.61
C HIS A 256 6.60 2.34 -17.57
N THR A 257 7.89 2.65 -17.41
CA THR A 257 8.94 2.10 -18.28
C THR A 257 9.24 0.64 -17.96
N VAL A 258 9.37 -0.18 -19.00
CA VAL A 258 9.79 -1.58 -18.91
C VAL A 258 11.31 -1.73 -18.89
N LEU A 259 12.05 -0.64 -19.05
CA LEU A 259 13.52 -0.66 -19.05
C LEU A 259 14.08 -1.05 -17.68
N HIS A 260 15.18 -1.78 -17.70
CA HIS A 260 15.90 -2.24 -16.50
C HIS A 260 16.66 -1.09 -15.83
N HIS A 261 16.84 -1.14 -14.51
CA HIS A 261 17.53 -0.09 -13.72
C HIS A 261 19.00 0.13 -14.13
N GLY A 262 19.65 -0.88 -14.71
CA GLY A 262 21.00 -0.78 -15.28
C GLY A 262 21.07 -0.33 -16.74
N GLN A 263 19.93 -0.21 -17.43
CA GLN A 263 19.85 0.26 -18.81
C GLN A 263 19.38 1.71 -18.81
N SER A 264 20.34 2.64 -18.65
CA SER A 264 20.08 4.04 -18.93
C SER A 264 19.79 4.22 -20.42
N ALA A 265 18.94 5.19 -20.79
CA ALA A 265 18.75 5.61 -22.17
C ALA A 265 20.07 5.95 -22.89
N LEU A 266 21.12 6.27 -22.13
CA LEU A 266 22.47 6.55 -22.63
C LEU A 266 23.24 5.30 -23.13
N ILE A 267 22.90 4.10 -22.65
CA ILE A 267 23.51 2.84 -23.13
C ILE A 267 22.76 2.30 -24.37
N THR A 268 21.65 2.95 -24.73
CA THR A 268 20.80 2.58 -25.87
C THR A 268 21.19 3.26 -27.18
N ILE A 269 22.43 3.76 -27.31
CA ILE A 269 22.91 4.25 -28.60
C ILE A 269 23.12 3.01 -29.50
N ALA A 270 22.26 2.85 -30.50
CA ALA A 270 22.33 1.75 -31.43
C ALA A 270 23.68 1.80 -32.19
N ARG A 271 24.24 0.63 -32.53
CA ARG A 271 25.53 0.56 -33.27
C ARG A 271 25.53 1.41 -34.54
N TRP A 272 24.39 1.52 -35.23
CA TRP A 272 24.24 2.38 -36.40
C TRP A 272 24.34 3.88 -36.08
N GLN A 273 23.85 4.33 -34.92
CA GLN A 273 23.98 5.72 -34.48
C GLN A 273 25.45 6.06 -34.17
N ILE A 274 26.19 5.13 -33.56
CA ILE A 274 27.64 5.28 -33.33
C ILE A 274 28.37 5.38 -34.67
N PHE A 275 28.04 4.51 -35.62
CA PHE A 275 28.62 4.55 -36.97
C PHE A 275 28.33 5.88 -37.67
N PHE A 276 27.08 6.34 -37.65
CA PHE A 276 26.66 7.60 -38.25
C PHE A 276 27.38 8.80 -37.62
N LEU A 277 27.47 8.88 -36.29
CA LEU A 277 28.18 9.95 -35.60
C LEU A 277 29.68 9.93 -35.90
N SER A 278 30.29 8.74 -35.96
CA SER A 278 31.71 8.58 -36.30
C SER A 278 31.99 8.99 -37.74
N PHE A 279 31.08 8.67 -38.67
CA PHE A 279 31.17 9.08 -40.07
C PHE A 279 31.04 10.60 -40.22
N LEU A 280 30.08 11.22 -39.55
CA LEU A 280 29.89 12.68 -39.58
C LEU A 280 31.12 13.41 -38.99
N PHE A 281 31.67 12.89 -37.89
CA PHE A 281 32.91 13.39 -37.30
C PHE A 281 34.08 13.28 -38.27
N GLY A 282 34.23 12.12 -38.93
CA GLY A 282 35.26 11.89 -39.95
C GLY A 282 35.16 12.86 -41.14
N LEU A 283 33.95 13.09 -41.66
CA LEU A 283 33.70 14.08 -42.72
C LEU A 283 34.10 15.49 -42.28
N THR A 284 33.78 15.86 -41.05
CA THR A 284 34.10 17.18 -40.50
C THR A 284 35.61 17.37 -40.40
N VAL A 285 36.33 16.38 -39.83
CA VAL A 285 37.80 16.40 -39.72
C VAL A 285 38.45 16.43 -41.11
N GLY A 286 37.98 15.60 -42.05
CA GLY A 286 38.46 15.60 -43.43
C GLY A 286 38.26 16.94 -44.13
N GLY A 287 37.09 17.57 -43.94
CA GLY A 287 36.81 18.91 -44.45
C GLY A 287 37.79 19.95 -43.90
N PHE A 288 38.06 19.92 -42.59
CA PHE A 288 39.03 20.83 -41.96
C PHE A 288 40.46 20.65 -42.48
N LEU A 289 40.84 19.45 -42.91
CA LEU A 289 42.15 19.21 -43.50
C LEU A 289 42.26 19.72 -44.95
N ILE A 290 41.15 19.78 -45.70
CA ILE A 290 41.13 20.21 -47.11
C ILE A 290 40.89 21.72 -47.22
N ASN A 291 39.81 22.23 -46.61
CA ASN A 291 39.43 23.64 -46.65
C ASN A 291 38.80 24.07 -45.30
N PRO A 292 39.61 24.62 -44.37
CA PRO A 292 39.15 24.95 -43.03
C PRO A 292 38.02 25.98 -42.99
N LEU A 293 38.07 27.00 -43.85
CA LEU A 293 37.14 28.12 -43.83
C LEU A 293 35.73 27.70 -44.27
N GLU A 294 35.64 27.03 -45.43
CA GLU A 294 34.36 26.56 -45.96
C GLU A 294 33.74 25.51 -45.04
N THR A 295 34.55 24.59 -44.50
CA THR A 295 34.09 23.58 -43.55
C THR A 295 33.53 24.23 -42.28
N ALA A 296 34.20 25.25 -41.74
CA ALA A 296 33.70 25.98 -40.57
C ALA A 296 32.35 26.66 -40.85
N ILE A 297 32.19 27.31 -42.01
CA ILE A 297 30.93 27.96 -42.40
C ILE A 297 29.80 26.93 -42.48
N VAL A 298 30.03 25.78 -43.13
CA VAL A 298 29.03 24.72 -43.27
C VAL A 298 28.66 24.13 -41.91
N VAL A 299 29.63 23.83 -41.04
CA VAL A 299 29.37 23.30 -39.70
C VAL A 299 28.56 24.28 -38.86
N ILE A 300 28.92 25.57 -38.86
CA ILE A 300 28.17 26.61 -38.15
C ILE A 300 26.76 26.71 -38.70
N ALA A 301 26.58 26.73 -40.02
CA ALA A 301 25.25 26.79 -40.63
C ALA A 301 24.35 25.60 -40.23
N ILE A 302 24.91 24.38 -40.22
CA ILE A 302 24.19 23.18 -39.78
C ILE A 302 23.82 23.28 -38.30
N LEU A 303 24.77 23.64 -37.43
CA LEU A 303 24.50 23.79 -35.99
C LEU A 303 23.45 24.87 -35.70
N SER A 304 23.51 26.00 -36.40
CA SER A 304 22.50 27.06 -36.29
C SER A 304 21.12 26.59 -36.75
N ALA A 305 21.04 25.82 -37.84
CA ALA A 305 19.79 25.25 -38.31
C ALA A 305 19.19 24.25 -37.29
N VAL A 306 20.02 23.36 -36.74
CA VAL A 306 19.59 22.41 -35.68
C VAL A 306 19.09 23.16 -34.45
N TYR A 307 19.82 24.18 -33.99
CA TYR A 307 19.41 25.00 -32.86
C TYR A 307 18.08 25.73 -33.12
N PHE A 308 17.89 26.26 -34.33
CA PHE A 308 16.64 26.90 -34.70
C PHE A 308 15.45 25.93 -34.68
N VAL A 309 15.63 24.71 -35.19
CA VAL A 309 14.61 23.66 -35.12
C VAL A 309 14.29 23.28 -33.67
N ASP A 310 15.30 23.18 -32.80
CA ASP A 310 15.10 22.89 -31.38
C ASP A 310 14.32 23.99 -30.65
N VAL A 311 14.58 25.26 -30.98
CA VAL A 311 13.80 26.40 -30.46
C VAL A 311 12.34 26.31 -30.91
N LEU A 312 12.08 26.00 -32.19
CA LEU A 312 10.71 25.83 -32.70
C LEU A 312 10.00 24.65 -32.00
N PHE A 313 10.70 23.54 -31.80
CA PHE A 313 10.16 22.37 -31.09
C PHE A 313 9.88 22.67 -29.62
N SER A 314 10.78 23.36 -28.92
CA SER A 314 10.61 23.80 -27.53
C SER A 314 9.46 24.79 -27.38
N LEU A 315 9.30 25.72 -28.33
CA LEU A 315 8.16 26.62 -28.39
C LEU A 315 6.86 25.84 -28.61
N TYR A 316 6.85 24.88 -29.54
CA TYR A 316 5.71 24.00 -29.76
C TYR A 316 5.33 23.21 -28.50
N LEU A 317 6.30 22.63 -27.79
CA LEU A 317 6.04 21.93 -26.52
C LEU A 317 5.49 22.86 -25.45
N THR A 318 6.01 24.09 -25.36
CA THR A 318 5.52 25.09 -24.40
C THR A 318 4.08 25.48 -24.70
N ILE A 319 3.77 25.79 -25.96
CA ILE A 319 2.40 26.11 -26.40
C ILE A 319 1.48 24.91 -26.17
N LYS A 320 1.92 23.70 -26.52
CA LYS A 320 1.16 22.46 -26.29
C LYS A 320 0.91 22.25 -24.79
N SER A 321 1.91 22.50 -23.94
CA SER A 321 1.78 22.37 -22.48
C SER A 321 0.84 23.40 -21.88
N LEU A 322 0.71 24.59 -22.47
CA LEU A 322 -0.23 25.62 -22.02
C LEU A 322 -1.69 25.28 -22.38
N HIS A 323 -1.90 24.57 -23.50
CA HIS A 323 -3.23 24.21 -24.00
C HIS A 323 -3.67 22.79 -23.61
N SER A 324 -2.72 21.92 -23.25
CA SER A 324 -3.02 20.56 -22.78
C SER A 324 -3.36 20.60 -21.29
N PRO A 325 -4.37 19.86 -20.82
CA PRO A 325 -4.57 19.68 -19.39
C PRO A 325 -3.30 19.07 -18.78
N PRO A 326 -2.91 19.45 -17.54
CA PRO A 326 -1.71 18.93 -16.91
C PRO A 326 -1.74 17.39 -16.90
N GLU A 327 -0.68 16.78 -17.40
CA GLU A 327 -0.51 15.32 -17.49
C GLU A 327 -0.59 14.67 -16.09
N ILE A 328 -0.22 15.43 -15.07
CA ILE A 328 -0.49 15.12 -13.67
C ILE A 328 -1.83 15.74 -13.28
N GLN A 329 -2.91 14.98 -13.50
CA GLN A 329 -4.15 15.25 -12.79
C GLN A 329 -3.95 14.86 -11.33
N ALA A 330 -3.62 15.83 -10.48
CA ALA A 330 -3.83 15.67 -9.05
C ALA A 330 -5.32 15.39 -8.87
N SER A 331 -5.68 14.12 -8.63
CA SER A 331 -7.07 13.74 -8.38
C SER A 331 -7.60 14.67 -7.29
N PRO A 332 -8.58 15.53 -7.58
CA PRO A 332 -9.13 16.36 -6.54
C PRO A 332 -9.74 15.36 -5.56
N SER A 333 -9.15 15.27 -4.37
CA SER A 333 -9.96 14.91 -3.22
C SER A 333 -11.23 15.73 -3.35
N ARG A 334 -12.40 15.10 -3.37
CA ARG A 334 -13.69 15.77 -3.24
C ARG A 334 -13.71 16.53 -1.91
N THR A 335 -12.98 17.65 -1.83
CA THR A 335 -13.25 18.73 -0.92
C THR A 335 -14.55 19.33 -1.43
N ARG A 336 -15.55 19.27 -0.54
CA ARG A 336 -16.86 19.89 -0.75
C ARG A 336 -16.70 21.32 -1.27
N PRO A 337 -17.58 21.79 -2.17
CA PRO A 337 -17.48 23.14 -2.67
C PRO A 337 -17.93 24.13 -1.58
N SER A 338 -17.08 25.09 -1.24
CA SER A 338 -17.58 26.41 -0.83
C SER A 338 -18.11 27.10 -2.09
N LYS A 339 -19.44 27.20 -2.17
CA LYS A 339 -20.25 28.07 -3.05
C LYS A 339 -19.51 28.85 -4.15
N GLN A 340 -19.73 28.50 -5.43
CA GLN A 340 -20.51 29.32 -6.38
C GLN A 340 -20.45 28.80 -7.83
N ARG A 341 -21.67 28.69 -8.40
CA ARG A 341 -22.11 28.86 -9.80
C ARG A 341 -21.52 28.01 -10.95
N LYS A 342 -22.45 27.19 -11.50
CA LYS A 342 -22.79 26.91 -12.90
C LYS A 342 -21.62 26.72 -13.90
N ILE A 343 -21.54 25.54 -14.52
CA ILE A 343 -21.93 25.28 -15.93
C ILE A 343 -21.77 23.77 -16.21
N THR A 344 -22.55 23.33 -17.18
CA THR A 344 -23.03 22.03 -17.64
C THR A 344 -22.03 20.87 -17.82
N HIS A 345 -22.53 19.66 -17.54
CA HIS A 345 -22.00 18.35 -17.93
C HIS A 345 -21.84 18.21 -19.44
N LEU A 346 -20.81 17.46 -19.90
CA LEU A 346 -20.97 16.48 -20.97
C LEU A 346 -19.82 15.45 -20.98
N HIS A 347 -20.23 14.19 -21.04
CA HIS A 347 -19.45 12.98 -21.29
C HIS A 347 -18.68 13.07 -22.62
N TYR A 348 -17.45 12.54 -22.70
CA TYR A 348 -17.00 11.82 -23.89
C TYR A 348 -15.97 10.72 -23.55
N SER A 349 -16.23 9.55 -24.13
CA SER A 349 -15.43 8.33 -24.22
C SER A 349 -14.29 8.50 -25.23
N LEU A 350 -13.08 8.03 -24.87
CA LEU A 350 -11.93 7.97 -25.76
C LEU A 350 -11.77 6.55 -26.31
N SER A 351 -11.93 6.41 -27.63
CA SER A 351 -11.41 5.29 -28.42
C SER A 351 -10.14 5.79 -29.11
N PHE A 352 -9.06 5.01 -29.01
CA PHE A 352 -7.77 5.30 -29.63
C PHE A 352 -7.69 4.67 -31.02
N VAL A 353 -7.23 5.45 -31.99
CA VAL A 353 -6.43 5.01 -33.15
C VAL A 353 -5.19 5.88 -33.18
#